data_AF-A0A8T3DZK4-F1
#
_entry.id   AF-A0A8T3DZK4-F1
#
_cell.length_a   1.000
_cell.length_b   1.000
_cell.length_c   1.000
_cell.angle_alpha   90.00
_cell.angle_beta   90.00
_cell.angle_gamma   90.00
#
_symmetry.space_group_name_H-M   'P 1'
#
loop_
_entity.id
_entity.type
_entity.pdbx_description
1 polymer ?
#
loop_
_entity_poly.entity_id
_entity_poly.type
_entity_poly.pdbx_seq_one_letter_code
_entity_poly.pdbx_strand_id
1 'polypeptide(L)'
;MMPPPVTPYKEITVDDIMLLLRKHLPKAANFTTLKSSSSARHSVVRLEKPRTHYCVGDTLNVLVQMRNNEGHPKTYGGDFILARIHSPMLQASASGDVTDFHNGSYRVQFRLFWPGEVKVTVLLIHPSEAVWILQRDRAVDYGKTMHKGTFVNGSKKETTQCGLRLNTQRHLCEYRKKEDGEYFACHRPQTLPCSSLTTMVSYSSPRPLPTVESQLLSPCSRWTN
;
A
#
# COMPACT_ATOMS: atom_id res chain seq x y z
N MET A 1 38.48 -12.40 28.15
CA MET A 1 37.90 -11.76 26.95
C MET A 1 36.60 -11.10 27.37
N MET A 2 36.51 -9.78 27.29
CA MET A 2 35.23 -9.09 27.47
C MET A 2 34.38 -9.29 26.20
N PRO A 3 33.06 -9.49 26.32
CA PRO A 3 32.19 -9.52 25.16
C PRO A 3 32.22 -8.16 24.46
N PRO A 4 32.12 -8.12 23.11
CA PRO A 4 32.11 -6.86 22.38
C PRO A 4 30.91 -6.02 22.82
N PRO A 5 31.05 -4.67 22.86
CA PRO A 5 29.93 -3.79 23.18
C PRO A 5 28.80 -4.02 22.18
N VAL A 6 27.63 -4.37 22.69
CA VAL A 6 26.41 -4.47 21.89
C VAL A 6 26.07 -3.06 21.44
N THR A 7 26.26 -2.77 20.15
CA THR A 7 25.77 -1.53 19.55
C THR A 7 24.25 -1.48 19.74
N PRO A 8 23.69 -0.40 20.31
CA PRO A 8 22.24 -0.27 20.42
C PRO A 8 21.65 -0.35 19.02
N TYR A 9 20.70 -1.26 18.81
CA TYR A 9 19.92 -1.26 17.57
C TYR A 9 19.30 0.13 17.44
N LYS A 10 19.66 0.85 16.36
CA LYS A 10 19.09 2.16 16.07
C LYS A 10 17.58 1.98 15.94
N GLU A 11 16.81 2.59 16.85
CA GLU A 11 15.36 2.57 16.77
C GLU A 11 14.94 3.15 15.42
N ILE A 12 14.27 2.34 14.61
CA ILE A 12 13.73 2.75 13.32
C ILE A 12 12.44 3.51 13.61
N THR A 13 12.40 4.79 13.25
CA THR A 13 11.20 5.61 13.43
C THR A 13 10.14 5.29 12.37
N VAL A 14 8.88 5.70 12.59
CA VAL A 14 7.83 5.59 11.56
C VAL A 14 8.24 6.33 10.28
N ASP A 15 8.92 7.47 10.41
CA ASP A 15 9.45 8.20 9.25
C ASP A 15 10.52 7.39 8.51
N ASP A 16 11.41 6.70 9.21
CA ASP A 16 12.38 5.79 8.59
C ASP A 16 11.69 4.64 7.85
N ILE A 17 10.64 4.04 8.44
CA ILE A 17 9.83 3.00 7.78
C ILE A 17 9.16 3.56 6.53
N MET A 18 8.55 4.74 6.62
CA MET A 18 7.89 5.39 5.48
C MET A 18 8.88 5.78 4.38
N LEU A 19 10.10 6.18 4.75
CA LEU A 19 11.17 6.54 3.81
C LEU A 19 11.74 5.29 3.13
N LEU A 20 11.90 4.18 3.87
CA LEU A 20 12.23 2.87 3.31
C LEU A 20 11.15 2.41 2.33
N LEU A 21 9.87 2.47 2.72
CA LEU A 21 8.76 2.12 1.83
C LEU A 21 8.76 2.97 0.56
N ARG A 22 9.01 4.29 0.66
CA ARG A 22 9.09 5.19 -0.51
C ARG A 22 10.26 4.89 -1.44
N LYS A 23 11.41 4.47 -0.92
CA LYS A 23 12.62 4.19 -1.73
C LYS A 23 12.37 3.09 -2.77
N HIS A 24 11.52 2.13 -2.43
CA HIS A 24 11.22 0.96 -3.28
C HIS A 24 10.02 1.18 -4.21
N LEU A 25 9.39 2.36 -4.13
CA LEU A 25 8.30 2.68 -5.04
C LEU A 25 8.83 3.27 -6.34
N PRO A 26 8.21 2.93 -7.49
CA PRO A 26 8.52 3.60 -8.73
C PRO A 26 8.24 5.10 -8.54
N LYS A 27 9.30 5.92 -8.67
CA LYS A 27 9.16 7.38 -8.72
C LYS A 27 8.12 7.70 -9.78
N ALA A 28 7.13 8.54 -9.43
CA ALA A 28 6.02 8.96 -10.28
C ALA A 28 6.41 9.01 -11.75
N ALA A 29 6.32 7.86 -12.43
CA ALA A 29 6.30 7.84 -13.86
C ALA A 29 4.89 8.31 -14.17
N ASN A 30 4.77 9.27 -15.07
CA ASN A 30 3.48 9.66 -15.61
C ASN A 30 2.93 8.40 -16.29
N PHE A 31 2.17 7.59 -15.53
CA PHE A 31 1.50 6.39 -16.02
C PHE A 31 0.32 6.86 -16.87
N THR A 32 0.66 7.39 -18.05
CA THR A 32 -0.29 7.97 -18.99
C THR A 32 -1.07 6.89 -19.73
N THR A 33 -0.63 5.62 -19.66
CA THR A 33 -1.23 4.52 -20.42
C THR A 33 -1.28 3.21 -19.62
N LEU A 34 -2.42 2.52 -19.71
CA LEU A 34 -2.58 1.15 -19.22
C LEU A 34 -1.68 0.14 -19.95
N LYS A 35 -1.16 0.49 -21.14
CA LYS A 35 -0.27 -0.39 -21.91
C LYS A 35 0.99 -0.76 -21.14
N SER A 36 1.53 0.21 -20.40
CA SER A 36 2.72 0.05 -19.57
C SER A 36 2.47 -0.62 -18.21
N SER A 37 1.21 -0.79 -17.81
CA SER A 37 0.90 -1.39 -16.50
C SER A 37 1.01 -2.91 -16.50
N SER A 38 1.24 -3.47 -15.32
CA SER A 38 1.42 -4.91 -15.16
C SER A 38 0.18 -5.71 -15.58
N SER A 39 0.42 -6.85 -16.24
CA SER A 39 -0.61 -7.69 -16.86
C SER A 39 -0.49 -9.12 -16.37
N ALA A 40 -1.50 -9.60 -15.64
CA ALA A 40 -1.54 -11.00 -15.22
C ALA A 40 -1.51 -11.97 -16.42
N ARG A 41 -2.17 -11.61 -17.52
CA ARG A 41 -2.29 -12.43 -18.74
C ARG A 41 -0.95 -12.67 -19.42
N HIS A 42 -0.11 -11.64 -19.50
CA HIS A 42 1.19 -11.76 -20.17
C HIS A 42 2.30 -12.22 -19.24
N SER A 43 2.12 -12.06 -17.94
CA SER A 43 3.11 -12.46 -16.95
C SER A 43 3.30 -13.97 -16.89
N VAL A 44 4.48 -14.39 -16.45
CA VAL A 44 4.87 -15.79 -16.49
C VAL A 44 5.21 -16.29 -15.10
N VAL A 45 4.69 -17.46 -14.75
CA VAL A 45 4.94 -18.14 -13.47
C VAL A 45 5.67 -19.45 -13.75
N ARG A 46 6.79 -19.70 -13.07
CA ARG A 46 7.62 -20.89 -13.25
C ARG A 46 8.10 -21.44 -11.92
N LEU A 47 8.17 -22.76 -11.82
CA LEU A 47 8.77 -23.41 -10.67
C LEU A 47 10.30 -23.33 -10.74
N GLU A 48 10.95 -22.88 -9.68
CA GLU A 48 12.41 -22.89 -9.59
C GLU A 48 12.90 -24.30 -9.26
N LYS A 49 13.78 -24.84 -10.10
CA LYS A 49 14.41 -26.17 -9.93
C LYS A 49 13.37 -27.30 -9.72
N PRO A 50 12.52 -27.56 -10.72
CA PRO A 50 11.48 -28.57 -10.62
C PRO A 50 12.08 -29.96 -10.33
N ARG A 51 11.49 -30.66 -9.37
CA ARG A 51 11.77 -32.06 -9.01
C ARG A 51 10.61 -32.95 -9.45
N THR A 52 10.91 -34.22 -9.66
CA THR A 52 9.90 -35.25 -9.96
C THR A 52 9.00 -35.54 -8.76
N HIS A 53 9.55 -35.45 -7.54
CA HIS A 53 8.84 -35.68 -6.29
C HIS A 53 9.21 -34.64 -5.25
N TYR A 54 8.25 -34.34 -4.38
CA TYR A 54 8.40 -33.46 -3.23
C TYR A 54 7.85 -34.17 -1.98
N CYS A 55 8.47 -33.89 -0.84
CA CYS A 55 8.05 -34.39 0.45
C CYS A 55 7.21 -33.35 1.20
N VAL A 56 6.35 -33.82 2.11
CA VAL A 56 5.72 -32.93 3.09
C VAL A 56 6.83 -32.27 3.92
N GLY A 57 6.72 -30.96 4.11
CA GLY A 57 7.72 -30.12 4.76
C GLY A 57 8.73 -29.48 3.81
N ASP A 58 8.80 -29.90 2.54
CA ASP A 58 9.66 -29.27 1.54
C ASP A 58 9.23 -27.82 1.26
N THR A 59 10.20 -27.02 0.80
CA THR A 59 9.96 -25.67 0.30
C THR A 59 9.91 -25.66 -1.22
N LEU A 60 8.82 -25.15 -1.76
CA LEU A 60 8.58 -24.96 -3.18
C LEU A 60 8.81 -23.49 -3.54
N ASN A 61 9.79 -23.22 -4.38
CA ASN A 61 10.11 -21.85 -4.82
C ASN A 61 9.55 -21.61 -6.23
N VAL A 62 8.82 -20.52 -6.40
CA VAL A 62 8.17 -20.15 -7.67
C VAL A 62 8.67 -18.76 -8.09
N LEU A 63 9.16 -18.65 -9.32
CA LEU A 63 9.53 -17.38 -9.93
C LEU A 63 8.34 -16.81 -10.69
N VAL A 64 7.99 -15.56 -10.42
CA VAL A 64 7.00 -14.78 -11.15
C VAL A 64 7.72 -13.69 -11.91
N GLN A 65 7.56 -13.64 -13.22
CA GLN A 65 8.13 -12.61 -14.08
C GLN A 65 7.00 -11.75 -14.61
N MET A 66 6.89 -10.53 -14.08
CA MET A 66 5.83 -9.60 -14.43
C MET A 66 6.09 -8.99 -15.82
N ARG A 67 5.02 -8.86 -16.60
CA ARG A 67 5.04 -8.22 -17.92
C ARG A 67 3.93 -7.19 -18.01
N ASN A 68 4.10 -6.20 -18.88
CA ASN A 68 3.09 -5.19 -19.11
C ASN A 68 1.98 -5.67 -20.08
N ASN A 69 0.98 -4.83 -20.35
CA ASN A 69 -0.11 -5.14 -21.29
C ASN A 69 0.33 -5.20 -22.76
N GLU A 70 1.58 -4.87 -23.09
CA GLU A 70 2.19 -5.10 -24.40
C GLU A 70 3.05 -6.39 -24.43
N GLY A 71 3.16 -7.08 -23.30
CA GLY A 71 3.95 -8.30 -23.19
C GLY A 71 5.45 -8.03 -23.07
N HIS A 72 5.88 -6.83 -22.72
CA HIS A 72 7.28 -6.54 -22.39
C HIS A 72 7.58 -6.83 -20.91
N PRO A 73 8.77 -7.37 -20.57
CA PRO A 73 9.17 -7.56 -19.18
C PRO A 73 9.17 -6.24 -18.41
N LYS A 74 8.68 -6.27 -17.18
CA LYS A 74 8.80 -5.15 -16.26
C LYS A 74 10.25 -5.00 -15.79
N THR A 75 10.65 -3.77 -15.50
CA THR A 75 11.99 -3.43 -14.99
C THR A 75 11.98 -2.96 -13.54
N TYR A 76 10.81 -2.93 -12.92
CA TYR A 76 10.58 -2.50 -11.54
C TYR A 76 9.48 -3.35 -10.91
N GLY A 77 9.50 -3.44 -9.58
CA GLY A 77 8.52 -4.17 -8.79
C GLY A 77 7.44 -3.28 -8.17
N GLY A 78 6.94 -3.67 -6.99
CA GLY A 78 5.89 -2.96 -6.25
C GLY A 78 4.46 -3.38 -6.61
N ASP A 79 4.28 -4.44 -7.40
CA ASP A 79 2.96 -5.03 -7.66
C ASP A 79 2.43 -5.68 -6.38
N PHE A 80 1.15 -5.51 -6.11
CA PHE A 80 0.49 -6.22 -5.03
C PHE A 80 0.00 -7.58 -5.55
N ILE A 81 0.81 -8.61 -5.31
CA ILE A 81 0.49 -10.00 -5.67
C ILE A 81 0.14 -10.82 -4.44
N LEU A 82 -0.86 -11.70 -4.58
CA LEU A 82 -1.19 -12.72 -3.61
C LEU A 82 -0.95 -14.09 -4.22
N ALA A 83 -0.32 -14.98 -3.47
CA ALA A 83 0.00 -16.29 -3.96
C ALA A 83 -0.43 -17.35 -2.94
N ARG A 84 -0.97 -18.46 -3.44
CA ARG A 84 -1.40 -19.58 -2.60
C ARG A 84 -1.12 -20.92 -3.26
N ILE A 85 -0.89 -21.93 -2.43
CA ILE A 85 -1.05 -23.33 -2.79
C ILE A 85 -2.39 -23.83 -2.27
N HIS A 86 -3.06 -24.69 -3.01
CA HIS A 86 -4.34 -25.27 -2.58
C HIS A 86 -4.58 -26.65 -3.20
N SER A 87 -5.35 -27.47 -2.49
CA SER A 87 -5.80 -28.79 -2.92
C SER A 87 -7.31 -28.91 -2.68
N PRO A 88 -8.14 -28.73 -3.72
CA PRO A 88 -9.60 -28.71 -3.57
C PRO A 88 -10.17 -29.95 -2.90
N MET A 89 -9.65 -31.14 -3.21
CA MET A 89 -10.11 -32.41 -2.63
C MET A 89 -9.88 -32.49 -1.11
N LEU A 90 -8.80 -31.88 -0.62
CA LEU A 90 -8.46 -31.85 0.80
C LEU A 90 -9.02 -30.61 1.52
N GLN A 91 -9.66 -29.70 0.78
CA GLN A 91 -10.08 -28.37 1.26
C GLN A 91 -8.95 -27.61 1.98
N ALA A 92 -7.71 -27.87 1.56
CA ALA A 92 -6.51 -27.30 2.16
C ALA A 92 -5.95 -26.16 1.30
N SER A 93 -5.48 -25.10 1.95
CA SER A 93 -4.82 -23.97 1.30
C SER A 93 -3.80 -23.34 2.23
N ALA A 94 -2.71 -22.82 1.65
CA ALA A 94 -1.71 -22.05 2.39
C ALA A 94 -1.20 -20.89 1.52
N SER A 95 -0.90 -19.76 2.16
CA SER A 95 -0.33 -18.58 1.51
C SER A 95 1.16 -18.77 1.23
N GLY A 96 1.64 -18.19 0.13
CA GLY A 96 3.06 -18.10 -0.17
C GLY A 96 3.69 -16.83 0.40
N ASP A 97 4.95 -16.93 0.79
CA ASP A 97 5.78 -15.77 1.16
C ASP A 97 6.35 -15.14 -0.11
N VAL A 98 6.09 -13.84 -0.31
CA VAL A 98 6.42 -13.13 -1.55
C VAL A 98 7.61 -12.20 -1.31
N THR A 99 8.67 -12.39 -2.08
CA THR A 99 9.83 -11.51 -2.14
C THR A 99 9.87 -10.78 -3.48
N ASP A 100 9.84 -9.45 -3.47
CA ASP A 100 10.04 -8.60 -4.65
C ASP A 100 11.54 -8.37 -4.88
N PHE A 101 12.03 -8.70 -6.09
CA PHE A 101 13.42 -8.41 -6.48
C PHE A 101 13.62 -6.99 -7.01
N HIS A 102 12.54 -6.20 -7.08
CA HIS A 102 12.49 -4.82 -7.54
C HIS A 102 12.95 -4.61 -8.99
N ASN A 103 12.96 -5.68 -9.78
CA ASN A 103 13.37 -5.68 -11.19
C ASN A 103 12.27 -6.23 -12.11
N GLY A 104 11.01 -6.26 -11.64
CA GLY A 104 9.88 -6.85 -12.34
C GLY A 104 9.74 -8.37 -12.14
N SER A 105 10.58 -8.98 -11.31
CA SER A 105 10.47 -10.38 -10.92
C SER A 105 10.26 -10.54 -9.41
N TYR A 106 9.52 -11.58 -9.05
CA TYR A 106 9.21 -11.93 -7.67
C TYR A 106 9.52 -13.41 -7.43
N ARG A 107 9.91 -13.75 -6.21
CA ARG A 107 9.94 -15.13 -5.74
C ARG A 107 8.81 -15.36 -4.76
N VAL A 108 8.12 -16.47 -4.91
CA VAL A 108 7.13 -16.96 -3.97
C VAL A 108 7.63 -18.25 -3.36
N GLN A 109 7.70 -18.33 -2.04
CA GLN A 109 8.08 -19.53 -1.30
C GLN A 109 6.84 -20.14 -0.66
N PHE A 110 6.64 -21.44 -0.87
CA PHE A 110 5.58 -22.21 -0.23
C PHE A 110 6.17 -23.34 0.58
N ARG A 111 5.64 -23.57 1.78
CA ARG A 111 5.89 -24.82 2.51
C ARG A 111 4.82 -25.83 2.13
N LEU A 112 5.21 -27.05 1.77
CA LEU A 112 4.26 -28.13 1.46
C LEU A 112 3.77 -28.77 2.75
N PHE A 113 2.54 -28.45 3.16
CA PHE A 113 2.01 -28.89 4.46
C PHE A 113 1.28 -30.23 4.42
N TRP A 114 0.93 -30.74 3.24
CA TRP A 114 0.14 -31.97 3.09
C TRP A 114 0.57 -32.77 1.85
N PRO A 115 0.37 -34.10 1.85
CA PRO A 115 0.66 -34.93 0.69
C PRO A 115 -0.42 -34.80 -0.40
N GLY A 116 -0.07 -35.17 -1.64
CA GLY A 116 -0.98 -35.20 -2.77
C GLY A 116 -0.77 -34.07 -3.78
N GLU A 117 -1.69 -33.92 -4.72
CA GLU A 117 -1.62 -32.88 -5.75
C GLU A 117 -1.87 -31.50 -5.15
N VAL A 118 -0.95 -30.57 -5.41
CA VAL A 118 -1.02 -29.18 -4.95
C VAL A 118 -1.03 -28.26 -6.16
N LYS A 119 -1.99 -27.33 -6.20
CA LYS A 119 -2.11 -26.31 -7.26
C LYS A 119 -1.59 -24.96 -6.76
N VAL A 120 -0.65 -24.38 -7.50
CA VAL A 120 -0.17 -23.02 -7.27
C VAL A 120 -1.09 -22.03 -7.97
N THR A 121 -1.45 -20.95 -7.29
CA THR A 121 -2.19 -19.82 -7.87
C THR A 121 -1.55 -18.52 -7.45
N VAL A 122 -1.28 -17.65 -8.43
CA VAL A 122 -0.77 -16.30 -8.21
C VAL A 122 -1.78 -15.32 -8.79
N LEU A 123 -2.24 -14.39 -7.97
CA LEU A 123 -3.16 -13.31 -8.33
C LEU A 123 -2.41 -11.99 -8.31
N LEU A 124 -2.52 -11.23 -9.39
CA LEU A 124 -2.19 -9.81 -9.41
C LEU A 124 -3.42 -9.04 -8.91
N ILE A 125 -3.35 -8.49 -7.71
CA ILE A 125 -4.45 -7.70 -7.12
C ILE A 125 -4.39 -6.27 -7.61
N HIS A 126 -3.22 -5.64 -7.48
CA HIS A 126 -2.99 -4.30 -8.03
C HIS A 126 -1.63 -4.27 -8.73
N PRO A 127 -1.56 -3.74 -9.97
CA PRO A 127 -0.29 -3.49 -10.61
C PRO A 127 0.48 -2.40 -9.84
N SER A 128 1.81 -2.38 -9.97
CA SER A 128 2.68 -1.41 -9.28
C SER A 128 2.25 0.05 -9.50
N GLU A 129 1.67 0.34 -10.67
CA GLU A 129 1.13 1.65 -11.03
C GLU A 129 -0.06 2.04 -10.15
N ALA A 130 -0.97 1.09 -9.91
CA ALA A 130 -2.14 1.26 -9.06
C ALA A 130 -1.73 1.41 -7.59
N VAL A 131 -0.78 0.60 -7.13
CA VAL A 131 -0.24 0.68 -5.76
C VAL A 131 0.36 2.05 -5.50
N TRP A 132 1.13 2.57 -6.46
CA TRP A 132 1.69 3.92 -6.40
C TRP A 132 0.60 4.99 -6.27
N ILE A 133 -0.43 4.93 -7.12
CA ILE A 133 -1.58 5.87 -7.07
C ILE A 133 -2.26 5.81 -5.70
N LEU A 134 -2.54 4.61 -5.18
CA LEU A 134 -3.19 4.43 -3.87
C LEU A 134 -2.37 5.02 -2.73
N GLN A 135 -1.05 4.82 -2.74
CA GLN A 135 -0.18 5.34 -1.70
C GLN A 135 -0.03 6.86 -1.80
N ARG A 136 0.14 7.39 -3.02
CA ARG A 136 0.19 8.82 -3.29
C ARG A 136 -1.09 9.50 -2.82
N ASP A 137 -2.24 8.92 -3.13
CA ASP A 137 -3.56 9.46 -2.77
C ASP A 137 -3.87 9.39 -1.28
N ARG A 138 -3.30 8.41 -0.57
CA ARG A 138 -3.36 8.31 0.90
C ARG A 138 -2.34 9.22 1.58
N ALA A 139 -1.33 9.72 0.87
CA ALA A 139 -0.37 10.63 1.45
C ALA A 139 -1.11 11.90 1.93
N VAL A 140 -0.77 12.32 3.14
CA VAL A 140 -1.40 13.45 3.86
C VAL A 140 -1.50 14.71 3.00
N ASP A 141 -0.56 14.90 2.08
CA ASP A 141 -0.46 16.09 1.22
C ASP A 141 -1.35 16.07 -0.03
N TYR A 142 -1.91 14.91 -0.40
CA TYR A 142 -2.66 14.77 -1.65
C TYR A 142 -4.11 15.26 -1.55
N GLY A 143 -4.52 15.65 -0.33
CA GLY A 143 -5.76 16.38 -0.09
C GLY A 143 -7.02 15.65 -0.57
N LYS A 144 -7.01 14.30 -0.49
CA LYS A 144 -8.18 13.45 -0.70
C LYS A 144 -9.04 13.28 0.54
N THR A 145 -8.45 13.35 1.72
CA THR A 145 -9.18 13.45 2.98
C THR A 145 -9.06 14.87 3.49
N MET A 146 -10.21 15.51 3.70
CA MET A 146 -10.31 16.83 4.30
C MET A 146 -10.95 16.70 5.67
N HIS A 147 -10.57 17.58 6.59
CA HIS A 147 -11.17 17.62 7.91
C HIS A 147 -11.85 18.97 8.15
N LYS A 148 -12.94 18.96 8.91
CA LYS A 148 -13.61 20.17 9.39
C LYS A 148 -13.77 20.06 10.90
N GLY A 149 -13.46 21.15 11.59
CA GLY A 149 -13.63 21.29 13.03
C GLY A 149 -14.78 22.22 13.34
N THR A 150 -15.65 21.82 14.25
CA THR A 150 -16.76 22.63 14.74
C THR A 150 -16.43 23.16 16.12
N PHE A 151 -16.50 24.48 16.26
CA PHE A 151 -16.23 25.25 17.47
C PHE A 151 -17.55 25.73 18.05
N VAL A 152 -17.79 25.51 19.34
CA VAL A 152 -19.05 25.85 20.02
C VAL A 152 -18.78 26.55 21.34
N ASN A 153 -19.39 27.71 21.54
CA ASN A 153 -19.43 28.39 22.84
C ASN A 153 -20.82 29.00 23.04
N GLY A 154 -21.60 28.44 23.97
CA GLY A 154 -23.02 28.78 24.14
C GLY A 154 -23.82 28.50 22.87
N SER A 155 -24.52 29.51 22.35
CA SER A 155 -25.30 29.42 21.11
C SER A 155 -24.48 29.67 19.84
N LYS A 156 -23.22 30.14 19.94
CA LYS A 156 -22.36 30.40 18.78
C LYS A 156 -21.71 29.11 18.31
N LYS A 157 -21.77 28.89 17.00
CA LYS A 157 -21.16 27.75 16.31
C LYS A 157 -20.41 28.23 15.08
N GLU A 158 -19.14 27.89 14.98
CA GLU A 158 -18.31 28.15 13.81
C GLU A 158 -17.70 26.86 13.29
N THR A 159 -17.47 26.76 11.98
CA THR A 159 -16.83 25.59 11.38
C THR A 159 -15.68 26.03 10.49
N THR A 160 -14.50 25.47 10.71
CA THR A 160 -13.31 25.79 9.93
C THR A 160 -12.65 24.52 9.40
N GLN A 161 -11.79 24.68 8.40
CA GLN A 161 -11.02 23.58 7.85
C GLN A 161 -9.93 23.16 8.84
N CYS A 162 -9.79 21.85 9.00
CA CYS A 162 -8.76 21.20 9.80
C CYS A 162 -7.94 20.22 8.95
N GLY A 163 -6.79 19.81 9.47
CA GLY A 163 -5.98 18.76 8.87
C GLY A 163 -4.61 18.63 9.52
N LEU A 164 -3.90 17.58 9.12
CA LEU A 164 -2.52 17.32 9.52
C LEU A 164 -1.54 18.33 8.90
N ARG A 165 -1.84 18.79 7.67
CA ARG A 165 -1.12 19.90 7.00
C ARG A 165 -2.12 20.91 6.47
N LEU A 166 -1.98 22.16 6.91
CA LEU A 166 -2.79 23.30 6.48
C LEU A 166 -1.88 24.42 5.98
N ASN A 167 -2.45 25.36 5.21
CA ASN A 167 -1.75 26.58 4.84
C ASN A 167 -1.50 27.43 6.09
N THR A 168 -0.23 27.59 6.46
CA THR A 168 0.22 28.35 7.64
C THR A 168 0.13 29.86 7.47
N GLN A 169 -0.23 30.37 6.29
CA GLN A 169 -0.49 31.80 6.06
C GLN A 169 -1.71 32.32 6.83
N ARG A 170 -2.55 31.43 7.37
CA ARG A 170 -3.68 31.77 8.25
C ARG A 170 -3.34 31.41 9.69
N HIS A 171 -3.88 32.17 10.65
CA HIS A 171 -3.77 31.80 12.07
C HIS A 171 -4.36 30.41 12.31
N LEU A 172 -3.61 29.55 12.99
CA LEU A 172 -3.98 28.17 13.26
C LEU A 172 -4.28 27.96 14.75
N CYS A 173 -5.20 27.06 15.02
CA CYS A 173 -5.35 26.38 16.29
C CYS A 173 -4.62 25.04 16.19
N GLU A 174 -3.57 24.86 16.97
CA GLU A 174 -2.75 23.65 16.98
C GLU A 174 -3.14 22.75 18.14
N TYR A 175 -3.33 21.46 17.85
CA TYR A 175 -3.66 20.45 18.83
C TYR A 175 -2.61 19.36 18.72
N ARG A 176 -1.71 19.34 19.70
CA ARG A 176 -0.63 18.36 19.79
C ARG A 176 -0.80 17.55 21.04
N LYS A 177 -0.92 16.24 20.90
CA LYS A 177 -0.90 15.32 22.03
C LYS A 177 0.56 14.92 22.29
N LYS A 178 1.02 15.13 23.54
CA LYS A 178 2.44 15.01 23.90
C LYS A 178 2.94 13.55 23.94
N GLU A 179 2.03 12.59 24.10
CA GLU A 179 2.34 11.19 24.39
C GLU A 179 2.68 10.37 23.15
N ASP A 180 1.98 10.63 22.06
CA ASP A 180 2.02 9.89 20.79
C ASP A 180 2.50 10.76 19.62
N GLY A 181 2.77 12.05 19.87
CA GLY A 181 3.24 12.98 18.86
C GLY A 181 2.19 13.33 17.81
N GLU A 182 0.93 12.93 18.03
CA GLU A 182 -0.17 13.26 17.13
C GLU A 182 -0.39 14.77 17.10
N TYR A 183 -0.40 15.31 15.88
CA TYR A 183 -0.55 16.73 15.62
C TYR A 183 -1.63 16.94 14.57
N PHE A 184 -2.61 17.79 14.86
CA PHE A 184 -3.50 18.34 13.86
C PHE A 184 -3.73 19.82 14.11
N ALA A 185 -4.06 20.54 13.04
CA ALA A 185 -4.36 21.95 13.12
C ALA A 185 -5.72 22.24 12.50
N CYS A 186 -6.32 23.36 12.92
CA CYS A 186 -7.49 23.96 12.31
C CYS A 186 -7.22 25.42 12.00
N HIS A 187 -7.81 25.97 10.94
CA HIS A 187 -7.86 27.43 10.81
C HIS A 187 -8.60 28.02 12.02
N ARG A 188 -8.07 29.09 12.58
CA ARG A 188 -8.69 29.77 13.72
C ARG A 188 -10.07 30.30 13.32
N PRO A 189 -11.14 30.00 14.08
CA PRO A 189 -12.45 30.60 13.86
C PRO A 189 -12.40 32.13 14.06
N GLN A 190 -13.34 32.85 13.46
CA GLN A 190 -13.33 34.31 13.44
C GLN A 190 -13.56 34.91 14.83
N THR A 191 -14.51 34.35 15.60
CA THR A 191 -14.91 34.92 16.90
C THR A 191 -14.71 33.97 18.08
N LEU A 192 -14.65 32.66 17.83
CA LEU A 192 -14.50 31.66 18.88
C LEU A 192 -13.03 31.38 19.25
N PRO A 193 -12.74 30.95 20.50
CA PRO A 193 -11.40 30.54 20.89
C PRO A 193 -11.07 29.13 20.39
N CYS A 194 -9.79 28.80 20.21
CA CYS A 194 -9.36 27.46 19.81
C CYS A 194 -9.81 26.36 20.78
N SER A 195 -9.88 26.65 22.07
CA SER A 195 -10.35 25.70 23.10
C SER A 195 -11.82 25.28 22.94
N SER A 196 -12.60 25.96 22.10
CA SER A 196 -14.01 25.64 21.87
C SER A 196 -14.25 24.56 20.80
N LEU A 197 -13.19 23.92 20.28
CA LEU A 197 -13.33 22.78 19.37
C LEU A 197 -14.09 21.64 20.07
N THR A 198 -15.19 21.20 19.47
CA THR A 198 -16.05 20.14 20.03
C THR A 198 -16.06 18.89 19.18
N THR A 199 -16.15 19.03 17.87
CA THR A 199 -16.19 17.90 16.95
C THR A 199 -15.28 18.11 15.76
N MET A 200 -14.72 17.00 15.29
CA MET A 200 -13.98 16.94 14.04
C MET A 200 -14.60 15.88 13.15
N VAL A 201 -14.82 16.22 11.89
CA VAL A 201 -15.34 15.29 10.89
C VAL A 201 -14.39 15.22 9.70
N SER A 202 -14.16 14.01 9.23
CA SER A 202 -13.38 13.72 8.03
C SER A 202 -14.33 13.49 6.86
N TYR A 203 -13.99 14.00 5.68
CA TYR A 203 -14.76 13.79 4.47
C TYR A 203 -13.85 13.70 3.24
N SER A 204 -14.33 12.96 2.25
CA SER A 204 -13.66 12.79 0.96
C SER A 204 -13.68 14.10 0.19
N SER A 205 -12.52 14.55 -0.30
CA SER A 205 -12.44 15.62 -1.28
C SER A 205 -12.98 15.10 -2.62
N PRO A 206 -13.82 15.88 -3.33
CA PRO A 206 -14.40 15.47 -4.62
C PRO A 206 -13.40 15.51 -5.78
N ARG A 207 -12.08 15.57 -5.55
CA ARG A 207 -11.09 15.58 -6.62
C ARG A 207 -11.15 14.26 -7.40
N PRO A 208 -11.67 14.26 -8.63
CA PRO A 208 -11.78 13.05 -9.41
C PRO A 208 -10.37 12.57 -9.79
N LEU A 209 -10.18 11.26 -9.80
CA LEU A 209 -8.98 10.69 -10.41
C LEU A 209 -9.02 10.91 -11.92
N PRO A 210 -7.86 11.14 -12.57
CA PRO A 210 -7.74 10.99 -14.01
C PRO A 210 -8.27 9.63 -14.48
N THR A 211 -8.84 9.58 -15.69
CA THR A 211 -9.48 8.37 -16.25
C THR A 211 -8.59 7.14 -16.27
N VAL A 212 -7.28 7.31 -16.51
CA VAL A 212 -6.32 6.19 -16.51
C VAL A 212 -6.11 5.64 -15.11
N GLU A 213 -6.04 6.52 -14.11
CA GLU A 213 -5.85 6.11 -12.72
C GLU A 213 -7.09 5.41 -12.19
N SER A 214 -8.29 5.88 -12.52
CA SER A 214 -9.52 5.18 -12.14
C SER A 214 -9.59 3.78 -12.76
N GLN A 215 -9.18 3.61 -14.01
CA GLN A 215 -9.13 2.29 -14.66
C GLN A 215 -8.12 1.33 -14.01
N LEU A 216 -6.97 1.82 -13.54
CA LEU A 216 -5.99 1.01 -12.81
C LEU A 216 -6.49 0.57 -11.42
N LEU A 217 -7.40 1.33 -10.82
CA LEU A 217 -7.99 1.05 -9.51
C LEU A 217 -9.33 0.32 -9.59
N SER A 218 -9.93 0.23 -10.77
CA SER A 218 -11.14 -0.54 -10.99
C SER A 218 -10.90 -2.00 -10.60
N PRO A 219 -11.77 -2.61 -9.77
CA PRO A 219 -11.73 -4.04 -9.56
C PRO A 219 -11.76 -4.73 -10.91
N CYS A 220 -10.94 -5.76 -11.09
CA CYS A 220 -11.08 -6.64 -12.25
C CYS A 220 -12.55 -7.06 -12.34
N SER A 221 -13.25 -6.62 -13.41
CA SER A 221 -14.43 -7.29 -13.90
C SER A 221 -14.10 -8.78 -13.93
N ARG A 222 -14.95 -9.62 -13.32
CA ARG A 222 -14.75 -11.07 -13.24
C ARG A 222 -14.18 -11.60 -14.55
N TRP A 223 -12.94 -12.07 -14.49
CA TRP A 223 -12.35 -12.87 -15.55
C TRP A 223 -12.99 -14.26 -15.45
N THR A 224 -14.19 -14.41 -16.01
CA THR A 224 -14.71 -15.73 -16.37
C THR A 224 -14.19 -16.06 -17.76
N ASN A 225 -13.76 -17.33 -17.93
CA ASN A 225 -13.45 -17.94 -19.22
C ASN A 225 -14.56 -17.74 -20.25
#